data_AF-A0A6B8JUG2-F1
#
_entry.id   AF-A0A6B8JUG2-F1
#
_cell.length_a   1.000
_cell.length_b   1.000
_cell.length_c   1.000
_cell.angle_alpha   90.00
_cell.angle_beta   90.00
_cell.angle_gamma   90.00
#
_symmetry.space_group_name_H-M   'P 1'
#
loop_
_entity.id
_entity.type
_entity.pdbx_description
1 polymer ?
#
loop_
_entity_poly.entity_id
_entity_poly.type
_entity_poly.pdbx_seq_one_letter_code
_entity_poly.pdbx_strand_id
1 'polypeptide(L)' 'MTEPLFQNRSVLVGLLLGVLGLTRIWAMAATGVAALPHTLAALTVLIPAVLFGVFLRRIWPAAAGLVLVVIIELSLR' A
#
# COMPACT_ATOMS: atom_id res chain seq x y z
N MET A 1 -17.52 7.60 -22.68
CA MET A 1 -16.48 6.57 -22.91
C MET A 1 -15.58 6.53 -21.69
N THR A 2 -15.88 5.68 -20.71
CA THR A 2 -15.00 5.50 -19.54
C THR A 2 -13.91 4.51 -19.93
N GLU A 3 -12.68 4.99 -20.14
CA GLU A 3 -11.56 4.07 -20.33
C GLU A 3 -11.53 3.07 -19.16
N PRO A 4 -11.38 1.76 -19.43
CA PRO A 4 -11.26 0.73 -18.41
C PRO A 4 -10.12 1.11 -17.45
N LEU A 5 -10.37 0.96 -16.14
CA LEU A 5 -9.41 1.32 -15.10
C LEU A 5 -8.01 0.71 -15.31
N PHE A 6 -7.97 -0.48 -15.94
CA PHE A 6 -6.75 -1.22 -16.26
C PHE A 6 -5.95 -0.67 -17.45
N GLN A 7 -6.52 0.20 -18.31
CA GLN A 7 -5.76 0.90 -19.36
C GLN A 7 -4.96 2.08 -18.81
N ASN A 8 -5.32 2.58 -17.62
CA ASN A 8 -4.59 3.67 -17.00
C ASN A 8 -3.33 3.15 -16.30
N ARG A 9 -2.16 3.44 -16.89
CA ARG A 9 -0.84 3.09 -16.32
C ARG A 9 -0.67 3.57 -14.88
N SER A 10 -1.23 4.73 -14.53
CA SER A 10 -1.15 5.27 -13.16
C SER A 10 -1.89 4.39 -12.14
N VAL A 11 -3.05 3.86 -12.53
CA VAL A 11 -3.84 2.95 -11.68
C VAL A 11 -3.13 1.61 -11.56
N LEU A 12 -2.60 1.08 -12.65
CA LEU A 12 -1.87 -0.19 -12.66
C LEU A 12 -0.60 -0.12 -11.79
N VAL A 13 0.18 0.95 -11.91
CA VAL A 13 1.34 1.19 -11.05
C VAL A 13 0.92 1.36 -9.59
N GLY A 14 -0.14 2.12 -9.31
CA GLY A 14 -0.67 2.27 -7.95
C GLY A 14 -1.10 0.93 -7.33
N LEU A 15 -1.69 0.03 -8.12
CA LEU A 15 -2.09 -1.29 -7.68
C LEU A 15 -0.87 -2.19 -7.40
N LEU A 16 0.14 -2.16 -8.27
CA LEU A 16 1.41 -2.87 -8.05
C LEU A 16 2.10 -2.38 -6.76
N LEU A 17 2.08 -1.08 -6.49
CA LEU A 17 2.58 -0.52 -5.23
C LEU A 17 1.76 -1.01 -4.03
N GLY A 18 0.44 -1.11 -4.16
CA GLY A 18 -0.41 -1.70 -3.13
C GLY A 18 -0.05 -3.15 -2.82
N VAL A 19 0.17 -3.97 -3.86
CA VAL A 19 0.60 -5.38 -3.72
C VAL A 19 1.98 -5.47 -3.05
N LEU A 20 2.90 -4.57 -3.41
CA LEU A 20 4.22 -4.49 -2.78
C LEU A 20 4.13 -4.14 -1.29
N GLY A 21 3.24 -3.20 -0.92
CA GLY A 21 3.00 -2.85 0.47
C GLY A 21 2.42 -4.02 1.26
N LEU A 22 1.46 -4.75 0.68
CA LEU A 22 0.85 -5.92 1.30
C LEU A 22 1.86 -7.04 1.53
N THR A 23 2.76 -7.30 0.58
CA THR A 23 3.82 -8.31 0.73
C THR A 23 4.81 -7.92 1.83
N ARG A 24 5.13 -6.64 2.01
CA ARG A 24 5.95 -6.17 3.14
C ARG A 24 5.25 -6.37 4.48
N ILE A 25 3.97 -6.01 4.58
CA ILE A 25 3.16 -6.24 5.79
C ILE A 25 3.10 -7.74 6.12
N TRP A 26 2.91 -8.60 5.12
CA TRP A 26 2.92 -10.04 5.30
C TRP A 26 4.26 -10.55 5.83
N ALA A 27 5.37 -10.07 5.26
CA ALA A 27 6.71 -10.44 5.72
C ALA A 27 6.94 -10.03 7.19
N MET A 28 6.52 -8.83 7.58
CA MET A 28 6.58 -8.36 8.97
C MET A 28 5.75 -9.22 9.92
N ALA A 29 4.55 -9.63 9.49
CA ALA A 29 3.68 -10.50 10.28
C ALA A 29 4.25 -11.93 10.39
N ALA A 30 4.78 -12.49 9.31
CA ALA A 30 5.31 -13.85 9.26
C ALA A 30 6.63 -14.01 10.03
N THR A 31 7.45 -12.95 10.06
CA THR A 31 8.74 -12.95 10.79
C THR A 31 8.57 -12.66 12.28
N GLY A 32 7.37 -12.30 12.74
CA GLY A 32 7.11 -11.92 14.13
C GLY A 32 7.77 -10.60 14.57
N VAL A 33 8.38 -9.87 13.63
CA VAL A 33 9.03 -8.57 13.89
C VAL A 33 7.99 -7.50 14.23
N ALA A 34 6.79 -7.59 13.65
CA ALA A 34 5.71 -6.66 13.94
C ALA A 34 4.70 -7.17 14.97
N ALA A 35 4.57 -6.44 16.08
CA ALA A 35 3.44 -6.62 16.99
C ALA A 35 2.12 -6.31 16.25
N LEU A 36 1.06 -7.07 16.56
CA LEU A 36 -0.27 -6.99 15.95
C LEU A 36 -0.78 -5.55 15.66
N PRO A 37 -0.59 -4.55 16.56
CA PRO A 37 -1.04 -3.18 16.32
C PRO A 37 -0.38 -2.51 15.11
N HIS A 38 0.91 -2.79 14.85
CA HIS A 38 1.67 -2.15 13.77
C HIS A 38 1.26 -2.70 12.41
N THR A 39 1.02 -4.01 12.32
CA THR A 39 0.49 -4.67 11.13
C THR A 39 -0.90 -4.11 10.78
N LEU A 40 -1.76 -3.93 11.78
CA LEU A 40 -3.10 -3.35 11.59
C LEU A 40 -3.05 -1.86 11.19
N ALA A 41 -2.13 -1.09 11.78
CA ALA A 41 -1.90 0.30 11.40
C ALA A 41 -1.42 0.41 9.94
N ALA A 42 -0.49 -0.45 9.53
CA ALA A 42 0.01 -0.50 8.16
C ALA A 42 -1.11 -0.84 7.15
N LEU A 43 -1.98 -1.81 7.47
CA LEU A 43 -3.12 -2.17 6.62
C LEU A 43 -4.17 -1.06 6.52
N THR A 44 -4.51 -0.43 7.65
CA THR A 44 -5.52 0.64 7.70
C THR A 44 -5.06 1.90 6.98
N VAL A 45 -3.76 2.10 6.75
CA VAL A 45 -3.28 3.19 5.89
C VAL A 45 -3.11 2.75 4.44
N LEU A 46 -2.52 1.57 4.20
CA LEU A 46 -2.20 1.11 2.84
C LEU A 46 -3.47 0.87 2.01
N ILE A 47 -4.48 0.21 2.58
CA ILE A 47 -5.70 -0.15 1.85
C ILE A 47 -6.45 1.12 1.38
N PRO A 48 -6.79 2.10 2.24
CA PRO A 48 -7.44 3.31 1.79
C PRO A 48 -6.58 4.14 0.84
N ALA A 49 -5.26 4.20 1.05
CA ALA A 49 -4.37 4.96 0.19
C ALA A 49 -4.32 4.40 -1.25
N VAL A 50 -4.30 3.07 -1.39
CA VAL A 50 -4.37 2.41 -2.71
C VAL A 50 -5.73 2.65 -3.36
N LEU A 51 -6.82 2.46 -2.62
CA LEU A 51 -8.18 2.69 -3.14
C LEU A 51 -8.39 4.15 -3.57
N PHE A 52 -7.87 5.10 -2.80
CA PHE A 52 -7.92 6.52 -3.12
C PHE A 52 -7.09 6.85 -4.37
N GLY A 53 -5.92 6.22 -4.54
CA GLY A 53 -5.10 6.34 -5.75
C GLY A 53 -5.80 5.81 -7.00
N VAL A 54 -6.49 4.67 -6.87
CA VAL A 54 -7.32 4.09 -7.94
C VAL A 54 -8.48 5.03 -8.29
N PHE A 55 -9.20 5.54 -7.29
CA PHE A 55 -10.34 6.44 -7.49
C PHE A 55 -9.93 7.77 -8.15
N LEU A 56 -8.83 8.36 -7.69
CA LEU A 56 -8.27 9.59 -8.26
C LEU A 56 -7.49 9.36 -9.56
N ARG A 57 -7.34 8.11 -10.02
CA ARG A 57 -6.54 7.76 -11.20
C ARG A 57 -5.10 8.30 -11.12
N ARG A 58 -4.53 8.36 -9.91
CA ARG A 58 -3.20 8.94 -9.60
C ARG A 58 -2.36 7.96 -8.79
N ILE A 59 -1.06 7.96 -9.07
CA ILE A 59 -0.06 7.09 -8.41
C ILE A 59 0.22 7.55 -6.97
N TRP A 60 0.19 8.88 -6.75
CA TRP A 60 0.67 9.52 -5.52
C TRP A 60 0.11 8.95 -4.21
N PRO A 61 -1.21 8.67 -4.08
CA PRO A 61 -1.75 8.11 -2.84
C PRO A 61 -1.19 6.73 -2.52
N ALA A 62 -1.08 5.83 -3.52
CA ALA A 62 -0.54 4.49 -3.32
C ALA A 62 0.96 4.53 -2.96
N ALA A 63 1.73 5.42 -3.59
CA ALA A 63 3.14 5.62 -3.25
C ALA A 63 3.32 6.13 -1.82
N ALA A 64 2.51 7.11 -1.39
CA ALA A 64 2.54 7.63 -0.02
C ALA A 64 2.18 6.55 1.02
N GLY A 65 1.17 5.72 0.72
CA GLY A 65 0.81 4.57 1.57
C GLY A 65 1.96 3.58 1.72
N LEU A 66 2.64 3.24 0.61
CA LEU A 66 3.81 2.36 0.64
C LEU A 66 4.96 2.96 1.47
N VAL A 67 5.27 4.24 1.29
CA VAL A 67 6.31 4.93 2.06
C VAL A 67 6.00 4.86 3.55
N LEU A 68 4.74 5.04 3.96
CA LEU A 68 4.38 4.94 5.37
C LEU A 68 4.56 3.52 5.92
N VAL A 69 4.19 2.49 5.15
CA VAL A 69 4.45 1.09 5.53
C VAL A 69 5.94 0.85 5.77
N VAL A 70 6.81 1.40 4.92
CA VAL A 70 8.27 1.30 5.07
C VAL A 70 8.75 2.05 6.32
N ILE A 71 8.19 3.23 6.62
CA ILE A 71 8.51 3.98 7.84
C ILE A 71 8.13 3.18 9.08
N ILE A 72 6.94 2.57 9.10
CA ILE A 72 6.50 1.69 10.18
C ILE A 72 7.51 0.56 10.33
N GLU A 73 7.84 -0.16 9.26
CA GLU A 73 8.79 -1.27 9.29
C GLU A 73 10.17 -0.87 9.84
N LEU A 74 10.72 0.27 9.41
CA LEU A 74 11.99 0.80 9.91
C LEU A 74 11.93 1.15 11.39
N SER A 75 10.78 1.59 11.90
CA SER A 75 10.59 1.91 13.32
C SER A 75 10.51 0.67 14.22
N LEU A 76 10.29 -0.52 13.65
CA LEU A 76 10.21 -1.78 14.41
C LEU A 76 11.54 -2.53 14.47
N ARG A 77 12.56 -2.06 13.76
CA ARG A 77 13.93 -2.58 13.78
C ARG A 77 14.78 -1.82 14.78
#